data_AF-A0AAU7LRP2-F1
#
_entry.id   AF-A0AAU7LRP2-F1
#
_cell.length_a   1.000
_cell.length_b   1.000
_cell.length_c   1.000
_cell.angle_alpha   90.00
_cell.angle_beta   90.00
_cell.angle_gamma   90.00
#
_symmetry.space_group_name_H-M   'P 1'
#
loop_
_entity.id
_entity.type
_entity.pdbx_description
1 polymer ?
#
loop_
_entity_poly.entity_id
_entity_poly.type
_entity_poly.pdbx_seq_one_letter_code
_entity_poly.pdbx_strand_id
1 'polypeptide(L)'
;MESGKQFKEKNPMGMQDRDWWKEAQKERTRKESRSNNTALPASLKRGSAAIAVFWLVVMGLLYAGMAHYLKPRAVSISASGDLVIPRARDGHFYAAGLVNGKPVNFMVDTGASLVTVSEKFSRTADISAGVPTVFKTANGDFRGRIVSDVPVALGPVSISSVRIGVGLVGDNANDALLGQSFLSKFEIVLSKEQMILRQR
;
A
#
# COMPACT_ATOMS: atom_id res chain seq x y z
N MET A 1 -22.10 19.57 -102.32
CA MET A 1 -21.38 20.86 -102.30
C MET A 1 -21.20 21.19 -100.84
N GLU A 2 -20.03 20.90 -100.25
CA GLU A 2 -18.85 21.80 -100.22
C GLU A 2 -19.15 23.00 -99.31
N SER A 3 -18.35 23.51 -98.37
CA SER A 3 -17.01 23.34 -97.82
C SER A 3 -17.00 24.26 -96.57
N GLY A 4 -15.92 24.27 -95.79
CA GLY A 4 -15.51 25.56 -95.21
C GLY A 4 -15.22 25.54 -93.72
N LYS A 5 -13.93 25.39 -93.42
CA LYS A 5 -13.30 25.49 -92.11
C LYS A 5 -13.25 26.92 -91.54
N GLN A 6 -13.38 26.97 -90.22
CA GLN A 6 -12.54 27.63 -89.19
C GLN A 6 -12.38 29.16 -89.01
N PHE A 7 -12.54 29.47 -87.71
CA PHE A 7 -11.79 30.32 -86.76
C PHE A 7 -11.92 31.85 -86.75
N LYS A 8 -12.55 32.30 -85.65
CA LYS A 8 -12.27 33.48 -84.82
C LYS A 8 -13.13 33.32 -83.55
N GLU A 9 -12.81 33.69 -82.33
CA GLU A 9 -11.78 34.49 -81.67
C GLU A 9 -11.96 34.17 -80.16
N LYS A 10 -10.90 34.06 -79.35
CA LYS A 10 -11.05 33.82 -77.90
C LYS A 10 -11.72 35.03 -77.25
N ASN A 11 -12.88 34.81 -76.62
CA ASN A 11 -13.55 35.81 -75.77
C ASN A 11 -13.49 35.39 -74.28
N PRO A 12 -13.51 36.36 -73.35
CA PRO A 12 -12.97 36.24 -72.00
C PRO A 12 -13.83 35.37 -71.09
N MET A 13 -13.19 34.84 -70.04
CA MET A 13 -13.81 34.05 -68.98
C MET A 13 -15.01 34.81 -68.38
N GLY A 14 -16.21 34.41 -68.80
CA GLY A 14 -17.47 35.09 -68.50
C GLY A 14 -18.39 34.23 -67.66
N MET A 15 -18.39 34.50 -66.35
CA MET A 15 -19.53 34.39 -65.43
C MET A 15 -20.53 33.23 -65.67
N GLN A 16 -20.07 32.00 -65.53
CA GLN A 16 -20.92 30.84 -65.27
C GLN A 16 -20.38 30.10 -64.04
N ASP A 17 -20.52 30.72 -62.87
CA ASP A 17 -20.63 30.01 -61.59
C ASP A 17 -20.82 31.02 -60.46
N ARG A 18 -22.07 31.42 -60.20
CA ARG A 18 -22.40 32.26 -59.04
C ARG A 18 -22.94 31.48 -57.84
N ASP A 19 -23.03 30.15 -57.95
CA ASP A 19 -23.65 29.30 -56.94
C ASP A 19 -22.74 28.17 -56.40
N TRP A 20 -21.49 28.09 -56.84
CA TRP A 20 -20.51 27.09 -56.36
C TRP A 20 -20.38 27.07 -54.82
N TRP A 21 -20.45 28.24 -54.19
CA TRP A 21 -20.40 28.41 -52.73
C TRP A 21 -21.63 27.82 -52.02
N LYS A 22 -22.80 27.87 -52.65
CA LYS A 22 -24.04 27.28 -52.10
C LYS A 22 -23.99 25.76 -52.13
N GLU A 23 -23.42 25.19 -53.19
CA GLU A 23 -23.21 23.74 -53.27
C GLU A 23 -22.14 23.26 -52.29
N ALA A 24 -21.03 24.00 -52.17
CA ALA A 24 -20.00 23.73 -51.17
C ALA A 24 -20.55 23.83 -49.74
N GLN A 25 -21.43 24.79 -49.44
CA GLN A 25 -22.11 24.87 -48.15
C GLN A 25 -23.11 23.72 -47.94
N LYS A 26 -23.83 23.32 -48.98
CA LYS A 26 -24.78 22.19 -48.93
C LYS A 26 -24.06 20.85 -48.70
N GLU A 27 -22.89 20.65 -49.30
CA GLU A 27 -22.07 19.48 -49.05
C GLU A 27 -21.43 19.49 -47.66
N ARG A 28 -20.98 20.66 -47.17
CA ARG A 28 -20.46 20.83 -45.80
C ARG A 28 -21.54 20.52 -44.77
N THR A 29 -22.72 21.14 -44.89
CA THR A 29 -23.86 20.89 -44.00
C THR A 29 -24.38 19.45 -44.09
N ARG A 30 -24.31 18.81 -45.27
CA ARG A 30 -24.66 17.39 -45.45
C ARG A 30 -23.61 16.45 -44.84
N LYS A 31 -22.31 16.78 -44.93
CA LYS A 31 -21.22 16.04 -44.25
C LYS A 31 -21.29 16.23 -42.73
N GLU A 32 -21.60 17.43 -42.26
CA GLU A 32 -21.73 17.79 -40.85
C GLU A 32 -22.97 17.14 -40.22
N SER A 33 -24.11 17.10 -40.94
CA SER A 33 -25.31 16.35 -40.51
C SER A 33 -25.11 14.83 -40.55
N ARG A 34 -24.30 14.30 -41.48
CA ARG A 34 -23.91 12.88 -41.49
C ARG A 34 -22.93 12.52 -40.37
N SER A 35 -22.08 13.46 -39.96
CA SER A 35 -21.11 13.27 -38.87
C SER A 35 -21.75 13.44 -37.49
N ASN A 36 -22.80 14.26 -37.35
CA ASN A 36 -23.47 14.50 -36.07
C ASN A 36 -24.45 13.38 -35.65
N ASN A 37 -24.69 12.39 -36.52
CA ASN A 37 -25.54 11.23 -36.23
C ASN A 37 -24.77 9.98 -35.78
N THR A 38 -23.46 10.07 -35.48
CA THR A 38 -22.76 9.07 -34.65
C THR A 38 -22.91 9.37 -33.15
N ALA A 39 -24.02 9.99 -32.74
CA ALA A 39 -24.46 9.89 -31.37
C ALA A 39 -24.82 8.42 -31.10
N LEU A 40 -23.98 7.75 -30.31
CA LEU A 40 -24.21 6.38 -29.83
C LEU A 40 -25.70 6.22 -29.45
N PRO A 41 -26.45 5.27 -30.04
CA PRO A 41 -27.88 5.17 -29.82
C PRO A 41 -28.14 5.02 -28.31
N ALA A 42 -29.15 5.71 -27.79
CA ALA A 42 -29.47 5.71 -26.36
C ALA A 42 -29.71 4.30 -25.79
N SER A 43 -30.00 3.30 -26.64
CA SER A 43 -30.10 1.89 -26.31
C SER A 43 -28.75 1.22 -25.95
N LEU A 44 -27.61 1.75 -26.39
CA LEU A 44 -26.28 1.27 -25.99
C LEU A 44 -25.86 1.78 -24.60
N LYS A 45 -26.38 2.95 -24.18
CA LYS A 45 -26.04 3.55 -22.87
C LYS A 45 -26.59 2.77 -21.68
N ARG A 46 -27.72 2.07 -21.85
CA ARG A 46 -28.30 1.22 -20.79
C ARG A 46 -27.56 -0.11 -20.62
N GLY A 47 -27.11 -0.71 -21.73
CA GLY A 47 -26.31 -1.95 -21.69
C GLY A 47 -24.93 -1.74 -21.05
N SER A 48 -24.23 -0.66 -21.43
CA SER A 48 -22.94 -0.33 -20.83
C SER A 48 -23.05 0.07 -19.36
N ALA A 49 -24.14 0.76 -18.96
CA ALA A 49 -24.39 1.09 -17.57
C ALA A 49 -24.61 -0.16 -16.70
N ALA A 50 -25.38 -1.15 -17.17
CA ALA A 50 -25.59 -2.40 -16.46
C ALA A 50 -24.27 -3.19 -16.28
N ILE A 51 -23.43 -3.22 -17.32
CA ILE A 51 -22.10 -3.83 -17.26
C ILE A 51 -21.19 -3.08 -16.28
N ALA A 52 -21.22 -1.75 -16.28
CA ALA A 52 -20.46 -0.93 -15.34
C ALA A 52 -20.90 -1.16 -13.88
N VAL A 53 -22.20 -1.20 -13.62
CA VAL A 53 -22.75 -1.52 -12.29
C VAL A 53 -22.35 -2.94 -11.87
N PHE A 54 -22.44 -3.91 -12.78
CA PHE A 54 -21.97 -5.27 -12.52
C PHE A 54 -20.48 -5.31 -12.13
N TRP A 55 -19.60 -4.65 -12.88
CA TRP A 55 -18.18 -4.58 -12.55
C TRP A 55 -17.89 -3.82 -11.25
N LEU A 56 -18.66 -2.78 -10.92
CA LEU A 56 -18.56 -2.09 -9.63
C LEU A 56 -18.93 -3.00 -8.46
N VAL A 57 -19.98 -3.82 -8.61
CA VAL A 57 -20.37 -4.82 -7.60
C VAL A 57 -19.29 -5.89 -7.46
N VAL A 58 -18.79 -6.43 -8.57
CA VAL A 58 -17.70 -7.42 -8.57
C VAL A 58 -16.44 -6.86 -7.90
N MET A 59 -16.03 -5.64 -8.25
CA MET A 59 -14.88 -4.97 -7.62
C MET A 59 -15.12 -4.69 -6.15
N GLY A 60 -16.33 -4.30 -5.76
CA GLY A 60 -16.71 -4.12 -4.36
C GLY A 60 -16.62 -5.42 -3.55
N LEU A 61 -17.10 -6.53 -4.11
CA LEU A 61 -17.02 -7.85 -3.49
C LEU A 61 -15.58 -8.37 -3.42
N LEU A 62 -14.81 -8.24 -4.50
CA LEU A 62 -13.39 -8.59 -4.52
C LEU A 62 -12.60 -7.75 -3.52
N TYR A 63 -12.85 -6.45 -3.46
CA TYR A 63 -12.25 -5.54 -2.49
C TYR A 63 -12.61 -5.94 -1.07
N ALA A 64 -13.89 -6.21 -0.78
CA ALA A 64 -14.33 -6.63 0.55
C ALA A 64 -13.72 -7.99 0.96
N GLY A 65 -13.67 -8.95 0.03
CA GLY A 65 -13.03 -10.26 0.25
C GLY A 65 -11.52 -10.12 0.48
N MET A 66 -10.83 -9.31 -0.32
CA MET A 66 -9.41 -9.03 -0.15
C MET A 66 -9.13 -8.29 1.16
N ALA A 67 -9.94 -7.30 1.50
CA ALA A 67 -9.84 -6.56 2.75
C ALA A 67 -10.07 -7.47 3.96
N HIS A 68 -10.99 -8.43 3.88
CA HIS A 68 -11.19 -9.44 4.92
C HIS A 68 -10.01 -10.41 5.00
N TYR A 69 -9.50 -10.86 3.86
CA TYR A 69 -8.36 -11.75 3.80
C TYR A 69 -7.14 -11.10 4.44
N LEU A 70 -6.79 -9.86 4.06
CA LEU A 70 -5.61 -9.13 4.53
C LEU A 70 -5.64 -8.71 6.00
N LYS A 71 -6.73 -8.92 6.76
CA LYS A 71 -6.79 -8.53 8.18
C LYS A 71 -5.71 -9.27 8.97
N PRO A 72 -4.77 -8.56 9.64
CA PRO A 72 -3.79 -9.19 10.50
C PRO A 72 -4.51 -9.87 11.67
N ARG A 73 -4.10 -11.09 12.01
CA ARG A 73 -4.59 -11.77 13.21
C ARG A 73 -4.04 -10.99 14.41
N ALA A 74 -4.93 -10.50 15.27
CA ALA A 74 -4.54 -9.70 16.43
C ALA A 74 -4.02 -10.58 17.57
N VAL A 75 -3.11 -10.02 18.37
CA VAL A 75 -2.71 -10.60 19.66
C VAL A 75 -3.95 -10.69 20.56
N SER A 76 -4.15 -11.83 21.20
CA SER A 76 -5.25 -12.06 22.14
C SER A 76 -4.73 -12.52 23.50
N ILE A 77 -5.58 -12.41 24.52
CA ILE A 77 -5.30 -12.88 25.87
C ILE A 77 -6.16 -14.13 26.09
N SER A 78 -5.56 -15.23 26.49
CA SER A 78 -6.31 -16.45 26.83
C SER A 78 -7.09 -16.28 28.14
N ALA A 79 -8.02 -17.19 28.43
CA ALA A 79 -8.72 -17.21 29.71
C ALA A 79 -7.77 -17.39 30.93
N SER A 80 -6.59 -17.99 30.71
CA SER A 80 -5.53 -18.13 31.72
C SER A 80 -4.64 -16.89 31.86
N GLY A 81 -4.87 -15.84 31.08
CA GLY A 81 -4.03 -14.63 31.07
C GLY A 81 -2.76 -14.74 30.21
N ASP A 82 -2.62 -15.82 29.44
CA ASP A 82 -1.47 -16.02 28.55
C ASP A 82 -1.60 -15.11 27.31
N LEU A 83 -0.48 -14.54 26.87
CA LEU A 83 -0.45 -13.73 25.65
C LEU A 83 -0.34 -14.64 24.43
N VAL A 84 -1.34 -14.62 23.55
CA VAL A 84 -1.38 -15.45 22.34
C VAL A 84 -1.09 -14.56 21.13
N ILE A 85 0.05 -14.80 20.51
CA ILE A 85 0.52 -14.08 19.32
C ILE A 85 0.34 -15.00 18.11
N PRO A 86 -0.61 -14.73 17.21
CA PRO A 86 -0.80 -15.53 16.02
C PRO A 86 0.36 -15.32 15.05
N ARG A 87 0.70 -16.36 14.30
CA ARG A 87 1.71 -16.29 13.24
C ARG A 87 1.18 -15.45 12.08
N ALA A 88 1.98 -14.48 11.67
CA ALA A 88 1.74 -13.68 10.47
C ALA A 88 2.03 -14.49 9.20
N ARG A 89 1.63 -13.94 8.06
CA ARG A 89 1.69 -14.62 6.76
C ARG A 89 3.10 -14.84 6.24
N ASP A 90 4.01 -13.94 6.59
CA ASP A 90 5.45 -14.07 6.35
C ASP A 90 6.11 -15.13 7.24
N GLY A 91 5.37 -15.67 8.20
CA GLY A 91 5.85 -16.69 9.12
C GLY A 91 6.52 -16.14 10.38
N HIS A 92 6.54 -14.83 10.59
CA HIS A 92 7.00 -14.20 11.83
C HIS A 92 5.85 -13.96 12.81
N PHE A 93 6.19 -13.54 14.03
CA PHE A 93 5.23 -13.18 15.07
C PHE A 93 5.36 -11.70 15.34
N TYR A 94 4.23 -10.99 15.26
CA TYR A 94 4.18 -9.55 15.51
C TYR A 94 3.25 -9.23 16.66
N ALA A 95 3.66 -8.29 17.50
CA ALA A 95 2.86 -7.84 18.62
C ALA A 95 3.01 -6.34 18.81
N ALA A 96 1.88 -5.63 18.88
CA ALA A 96 1.86 -4.23 19.25
C ALA A 96 2.22 -4.08 20.73
N GLY A 97 3.08 -3.13 21.04
CA GLY A 97 3.53 -2.89 22.40
C GLY A 97 3.96 -1.45 22.63
N LEU A 98 4.57 -1.23 23.79
CA LEU A 98 5.10 0.07 24.20
C LEU A 98 6.56 -0.09 24.58
N VAL A 99 7.37 0.90 24.21
CA VAL A 99 8.74 1.09 24.71
C VAL A 99 8.83 2.51 25.23
N ASN A 100 9.18 2.65 26.50
CA ASN A 100 9.15 3.93 27.21
C ASN A 100 7.84 4.72 27.01
N GLY A 101 6.71 3.99 27.06
CA GLY A 101 5.37 4.57 26.85
C GLY A 101 5.03 4.98 25.41
N LYS A 102 5.93 4.77 24.43
CA LYS A 102 5.65 5.03 23.01
C LYS A 102 5.27 3.77 22.25
N PRO A 103 4.28 3.85 21.34
CA PRO A 103 3.80 2.70 20.58
C PRO A 103 4.83 2.19 19.59
N VAL A 104 5.03 0.88 19.58
CA VAL A 104 5.96 0.18 18.70
C VAL A 104 5.33 -1.12 18.21
N ASN A 105 5.75 -1.58 17.04
CA ASN A 105 5.39 -2.90 16.54
C ASN A 105 6.59 -3.85 16.70
N PHE A 106 6.46 -4.84 17.57
CA PHE A 106 7.51 -5.81 17.81
C PHE A 106 7.40 -6.97 16.83
N MET A 107 8.51 -7.34 16.21
CA MET A 107 8.73 -8.68 15.68
C MET A 107 9.40 -9.54 16.75
N VAL A 108 8.83 -10.69 17.08
CA VAL A 108 9.39 -11.57 18.10
C VAL A 108 10.58 -12.35 17.52
N ASP A 109 11.74 -12.22 18.17
CA ASP A 109 12.96 -12.90 17.79
C ASP A 109 13.57 -13.61 19.01
N THR A 110 13.33 -14.91 19.11
CA THR A 110 13.86 -15.73 20.21
C THR A 110 15.38 -15.91 20.16
N GLY A 111 16.02 -15.63 19.02
CA GLY A 111 17.47 -15.67 18.85
C GLY A 111 18.17 -14.35 19.21
N ALA A 112 17.43 -13.23 19.24
CA ALA A 112 17.98 -11.94 19.63
C ALA A 112 18.23 -11.86 21.14
N SER A 113 19.43 -11.42 21.55
CA SER A 113 19.77 -11.28 22.97
C SER A 113 19.08 -10.10 23.65
N LEU A 114 18.79 -9.03 22.91
CA LEU A 114 18.18 -7.80 23.43
C LEU A 114 16.92 -7.47 22.64
N VAL A 115 16.01 -6.73 23.29
CA VAL A 115 15.06 -5.88 22.58
C VAL A 115 15.84 -4.84 21.81
N THR A 116 15.51 -4.61 20.53
CA THR A 116 16.18 -3.57 19.73
C THR A 116 15.18 -2.62 19.11
N VAL A 117 15.56 -1.35 19.02
CA VAL A 117 14.75 -0.29 18.39
C VAL A 117 15.61 0.52 17.43
N SER A 118 14.96 1.12 16.43
CA SER A 118 15.64 2.04 15.52
C SER A 118 16.15 3.30 16.23
N GLU A 119 17.21 3.89 15.70
CA GLU A 119 17.73 5.18 16.18
C GLU A 119 16.65 6.28 16.10
N LYS A 120 15.82 6.24 15.05
CA LYS A 120 14.70 7.17 14.87
C LYS A 120 13.63 6.99 15.96
N PHE A 121 13.26 5.75 16.27
CA PHE A 121 12.32 5.45 17.35
C PHE A 121 12.84 5.94 18.69
N SER A 122 14.13 5.70 18.98
CA SER A 122 14.72 6.07 20.27
C SER A 122 14.59 7.57 20.58
N ARG A 123 14.62 8.42 19.55
CA ARG A 123 14.40 9.87 19.70
C ARG A 123 12.95 10.19 20.06
N THR A 124 12.01 9.55 19.39
CA THR A 124 10.57 9.69 19.68
C THR A 124 10.23 9.18 21.08
N ALA A 125 10.91 8.13 21.53
CA ALA A 125 10.74 7.51 22.84
C ALA A 125 11.59 8.15 23.95
N ASP A 126 12.29 9.25 23.67
CA ASP A 126 13.19 9.92 24.64
C ASP A 126 14.22 8.99 25.29
N ILE A 127 14.70 8.03 24.52
CA ILE A 127 15.76 7.08 24.89
C ILE A 127 17.06 7.64 24.32
N SER A 128 17.68 8.61 24.99
CA SER A 128 18.84 9.34 24.48
C SER A 128 20.19 8.87 25.05
N ALA A 129 20.22 8.46 26.32
CA ALA A 129 21.43 7.95 26.99
C ALA A 129 21.68 6.47 26.66
N GLY A 130 22.93 6.01 26.74
CA GLY A 130 23.28 4.60 26.58
C GLY A 130 24.79 4.37 26.50
N VAL A 131 25.20 3.13 26.72
CA VAL A 131 26.61 2.72 26.61
C VAL A 131 26.88 2.32 25.17
N PRO A 132 27.82 2.98 24.45
CA PRO A 132 28.21 2.56 23.10
C PRO A 132 28.65 1.10 23.06
N THR A 133 28.22 0.37 22.04
CA THR A 133 28.55 -1.04 21.87
C THR A 133 28.63 -1.44 20.40
N VAL A 134 29.16 -2.64 20.16
CA VAL A 134 29.17 -3.27 18.84
C VAL A 134 28.35 -4.55 18.92
N PHE A 135 27.26 -4.58 18.16
CA PHE A 135 26.39 -5.73 18.00
C PHE A 135 26.90 -6.62 16.87
N LYS A 136 27.05 -7.91 17.13
CA LYS A 136 27.35 -8.89 16.09
C LYS A 136 26.04 -9.35 15.45
N THR A 137 25.89 -9.13 14.16
CA THR A 137 24.71 -9.55 13.39
C THR A 137 25.13 -10.50 12.27
N ALA A 138 24.14 -11.15 11.63
CA ALA A 138 24.40 -11.99 10.46
C ALA A 138 25.05 -11.20 9.30
N ASN A 139 24.79 -9.88 9.23
CA ASN A 139 25.34 -8.99 8.20
C ASN A 139 26.66 -8.32 8.64
N GLY A 140 27.26 -8.78 9.74
CA GLY A 140 28.49 -8.24 10.31
C GLY A 140 28.27 -7.39 11.56
N ASP A 141 29.32 -6.67 11.94
CA ASP A 141 29.35 -5.85 13.15
C ASP A 141 28.62 -4.51 12.92
N PHE A 142 27.71 -4.19 13.84
CA PHE A 142 26.94 -2.96 13.84
C PHE A 142 27.22 -2.14 15.10
N ARG A 143 27.52 -0.85 14.94
CA ARG A 143 27.73 0.05 16.09
C ARG A 143 26.40 0.62 16.56
N GLY A 144 26.11 0.48 17.85
CA GLY A 144 24.93 1.06 18.47
C GLY A 144 25.19 1.40 19.93
N ARG A 145 24.13 1.41 20.74
CA ARG A 145 24.24 1.61 22.19
C ARG A 145 23.26 0.74 22.94
N ILE A 146 23.57 0.41 24.18
CA ILE A 146 22.67 -0.29 25.09
C ILE A 146 22.15 0.69 26.12
N VAL A 147 20.85 0.64 26.36
CA VAL A 147 20.15 1.41 27.39
C VAL A 147 19.50 0.42 28.33
N SER A 148 19.74 0.60 29.63
CA SER A 148 19.17 -0.24 30.68
C SER A 148 17.93 0.41 31.26
N ASP A 149 17.16 -0.36 32.01
CA ASP A 149 16.03 0.12 32.81
C ASP A 149 14.96 0.85 32.01
N VAL A 150 14.74 0.41 30.76
CA VAL A 150 13.69 0.94 29.92
C VAL A 150 12.42 0.10 30.12
N PRO A 151 11.27 0.73 30.43
CA PRO A 151 10.01 0.00 30.55
C PRO A 151 9.51 -0.43 29.17
N VAL A 152 9.17 -1.70 29.07
CA VAL A 152 8.61 -2.33 27.86
C VAL A 152 7.30 -3.01 28.22
N ALA A 153 6.28 -2.82 27.40
CA ALA A 153 4.98 -3.46 27.57
C ALA A 153 4.51 -4.17 26.31
N LEU A 154 3.81 -5.28 26.51
CA LEU A 154 3.20 -6.09 25.47
C LEU A 154 1.82 -6.55 25.96
N GLY A 155 0.77 -6.01 25.36
CA GLY A 155 -0.59 -6.20 25.87
C GLY A 155 -0.73 -5.77 27.35
N PRO A 156 -1.24 -6.63 28.25
CA PRO A 156 -1.40 -6.31 29.67
C PRO A 156 -0.08 -6.45 30.47
N VAL A 157 0.98 -7.00 29.89
CA VAL A 157 2.22 -7.29 30.61
C VAL A 157 3.21 -6.15 30.42
N SER A 158 3.85 -5.71 31.51
CA SER A 158 4.89 -4.69 31.48
C SER A 158 6.08 -5.09 32.34
N ILE A 159 7.28 -4.91 31.79
CA ILE A 159 8.56 -5.15 32.46
C ILE A 159 9.29 -3.80 32.51
N SER A 160 9.57 -3.30 33.71
CA SER A 160 10.17 -1.98 33.91
C SER A 160 11.67 -1.94 33.62
N SER A 161 12.37 -3.05 33.80
CA SER A 161 13.84 -3.12 33.70
C SER A 161 14.31 -3.96 32.53
N VAL A 162 14.13 -3.45 31.31
CA VAL A 162 14.59 -4.12 30.09
C VAL A 162 15.82 -3.42 29.52
N ARG A 163 16.81 -4.22 29.12
CA ARG A 163 17.94 -3.75 28.32
C ARG A 163 17.54 -3.67 26.85
N ILE A 164 17.72 -2.50 26.26
CA ILE A 164 17.39 -2.21 24.86
C ILE A 164 18.65 -1.84 24.09
N GLY A 165 18.87 -2.49 22.95
CA GLY A 165 19.84 -2.05 21.95
C GLY A 165 19.24 -1.01 21.02
N VAL A 166 19.95 0.08 20.77
CA VAL A 166 19.53 1.12 19.83
C VAL A 166 20.48 1.16 18.64
N GLY A 167 19.90 1.24 17.45
CA GLY A 167 20.60 1.65 16.24
C GLY A 167 20.12 0.94 14.97
N LEU A 168 19.62 -0.29 15.09
CA LEU A 168 18.96 -1.04 14.01
C LEU A 168 17.53 -1.31 14.43
N VAL A 169 16.55 -1.12 13.53
CA VAL A 169 15.47 -2.07 13.19
C VAL A 169 14.68 -1.54 11.99
N GLY A 170 14.44 -2.42 11.01
CA GLY A 170 13.32 -2.38 10.06
C GLY A 170 13.32 -1.25 9.02
N ASP A 171 12.45 -1.40 8.02
CA ASP A 171 12.19 -0.33 7.04
C ASP A 171 11.33 0.79 7.65
N ASN A 172 10.51 0.46 8.67
CA ASN A 172 9.67 1.44 9.35
C ASN A 172 10.31 1.97 10.63
N ALA A 173 10.08 3.24 10.89
CA ALA A 173 10.59 3.92 12.07
C ALA A 173 10.13 3.29 13.39
N ASN A 174 8.94 2.68 13.44
CA ASN A 174 8.31 2.15 14.65
C ASN A 174 8.43 0.62 14.76
N ASP A 175 9.28 -0.02 13.96
CA ASP A 175 9.55 -1.43 14.10
C ASP A 175 10.59 -1.67 15.20
N ALA A 176 10.40 -2.74 15.96
CA ALA A 176 11.34 -3.20 16.99
C ALA A 176 11.47 -4.72 16.96
N LEU A 177 12.59 -5.23 17.47
CA LEU A 177 12.76 -6.66 17.73
C LEU A 177 12.54 -6.92 19.22
N LEU A 178 11.76 -7.95 19.53
CA LEU A 178 11.55 -8.41 20.90
C LEU A 178 12.44 -9.61 21.18
N GLY A 179 13.55 -9.37 21.89
CA GLY A 179 14.55 -10.39 22.22
C GLY A 179 14.52 -10.86 23.67
N GLN A 180 15.53 -11.65 24.03
CA GLN A 180 15.65 -12.34 25.31
C GLN A 180 15.73 -11.43 26.55
N SER A 181 16.14 -10.17 26.40
CA SER A 181 16.10 -9.20 27.51
C SER A 181 14.68 -8.94 28.05
N PHE A 182 13.65 -9.21 27.23
CA PHE A 182 12.25 -9.23 27.64
C PHE A 182 11.70 -10.67 27.69
N LEU A 183 11.94 -11.46 26.64
CA LEU A 183 11.34 -12.79 26.47
C LEU A 183 11.73 -13.79 27.57
N SER A 184 12.90 -13.66 28.18
CA SER A 184 13.34 -14.53 29.29
C SER A 184 12.47 -14.45 30.55
N LYS A 185 11.56 -13.47 30.64
CA LYS A 185 10.57 -13.34 31.72
C LYS A 185 9.33 -14.21 31.51
N PHE A 186 9.27 -14.91 30.39
CA PHE A 186 8.13 -15.72 29.99
C PHE A 186 8.56 -17.15 29.70
N GLU A 187 7.68 -18.08 30.01
CA GLU A 187 7.67 -19.38 29.35
C GLU A 187 7.07 -19.20 27.95
N ILE A 188 7.76 -19.74 26.94
CA ILE A 188 7.39 -19.60 25.53
C ILE A 188 6.96 -20.96 25.01
N VAL A 189 5.71 -21.05 24.57
CA VAL A 189 5.21 -22.22 23.84
C VAL A 189 5.02 -21.83 22.38
N LEU A 190 5.87 -22.37 21.51
CA LEU A 190 5.84 -22.10 20.08
C LEU A 190 5.16 -23.25 19.33
N SER A 191 4.17 -22.93 18.51
CA SER A 191 3.48 -23.86 17.63
C SER A 191 3.51 -23.37 16.17
N LYS A 192 2.99 -24.18 15.24
CA LYS A 192 2.96 -23.83 13.82
C LYS A 192 2.18 -22.53 13.53
N GLU A 193 1.12 -22.28 14.29
CA GLU A 193 0.15 -21.20 14.01
C GLU A 193 0.22 -20.04 15.00
N GLN A 194 0.78 -20.26 16.19
CA GLN A 194 0.80 -19.24 17.25
C GLN A 194 1.97 -19.45 18.21
N MET A 195 2.34 -18.35 18.87
CA MET A 195 3.25 -18.32 20.01
C MET A 195 2.45 -17.92 21.24
N ILE A 196 2.67 -18.62 22.36
CA ILE A 196 2.06 -18.31 23.64
C ILE A 196 3.17 -17.86 24.59
N LEU A 197 2.98 -16.70 25.21
CA LEU A 197 3.85 -16.17 26.27
C LEU A 197 3.11 -16.26 27.59
N ARG A 198 3.65 -17.06 28.51
CA ARG A 198 3.14 -17.19 29.89
C ARG A 198 4.12 -16.53 30.84
N GLN A 199 3.64 -15.59 31.64
CA GLN A 199 4.50 -14.91 32.61
C GLN A 199 4.96 -15.91 33.68
N ARG A 200 6.26 -15.87 34.02
CA ARG A 200 6.87 -16.70 35.06
C ARG A 200 6.78 -16.04 36.44
#